data_AF-A0A2V9C0I8-F1
#
_entry.id   AF-A0A2V9C0I8-F1
#
_cell.length_a   1.000
_cell.length_b   1.000
_cell.length_c   1.000
_cell.angle_alpha   90.00
_cell.angle_beta   90.00
_cell.angle_gamma   90.00
#
_symmetry.space_group_name_H-M   'P 1'
#
loop_
_entity.id
_entity.type
_entity.pdbx_description
1 polymer ?
#
loop_
_entity_poly.entity_id
_entity_poly.type
_entity_poly.pdbx_seq_one_letter_code
_entity_poly.pdbx_strand_id
1 'polypeptide(L)'
;MKMPIEQSSVESKCLAVDQAIAHASDTSQEILQAILANAAKAAENRTVGLHVSRLASWDDIAGLEHTWNKLLAGSASRTVFLTWEWVQAWWRAFGSTRHLVLLTCRDAGGDLVAIVPLQRTWENIGPGMSGWMLRLVGDGIGGSENLDWIVRRGHEAAAVRAVLDWLEENRSEWDTLELNTVPAHSPVAAALRHELAARRWCLVVHESSGYFLRLPDNWETCRASLRKNFRSLLARRIRKLQSGFAVQVRRCETLEELPGCLEHLFLLHAKRWQLRGQGGSFALQQKRAFYAEMGKRLLERGWLDFWLLELDGKTVAA
;
A
#
# COMPACT_ATOMS: atom_id res chain seq x y z
N MET A 1 -40.06 32.99 -21.16
CA MET A 1 -40.72 33.09 -19.85
C MET A 1 -39.73 32.60 -18.80
N LYS A 2 -38.95 33.52 -18.22
CA LYS A 2 -37.88 33.24 -17.24
C LYS A 2 -38.50 33.25 -15.84
N MET A 3 -38.30 32.18 -15.07
CA MET A 3 -38.59 32.15 -13.63
C MET A 3 -37.40 32.75 -12.86
N PRO A 4 -37.61 33.57 -11.82
CA PRO A 4 -36.54 34.06 -10.97
C PRO A 4 -36.17 33.00 -9.92
N ILE A 5 -34.85 32.80 -9.74
CA ILE A 5 -34.25 31.97 -8.71
C ILE A 5 -34.20 32.80 -7.42
N GLU A 6 -34.74 32.26 -6.33
CA GLU A 6 -34.75 32.87 -4.99
C GLU A 6 -33.32 33.13 -4.48
N GLN A 7 -32.86 34.39 -4.56
CA GLN A 7 -31.65 34.86 -3.87
C GLN A 7 -31.85 35.01 -2.34
N SER A 8 -33.11 35.00 -1.87
CA SER A 8 -33.49 35.18 -0.45
C SER A 8 -33.01 34.05 0.49
N SER A 9 -32.74 32.84 -0.03
CA SER A 9 -32.43 31.65 0.80
C SER A 9 -30.95 31.56 1.18
N VAL A 10 -30.05 32.17 0.39
CA VAL A 10 -28.60 32.12 0.61
C VAL A 10 -28.15 33.20 1.59
N GLU A 11 -28.64 34.43 1.45
CA GLU A 11 -28.32 35.53 2.39
C GLU A 11 -28.82 35.24 3.81
N SER A 12 -30.01 34.63 3.93
CA SER A 12 -30.58 34.23 5.22
C SER A 12 -29.78 33.12 5.93
N LYS A 13 -29.11 32.24 5.16
CA LYS A 13 -28.24 31.18 5.71
C LYS A 13 -26.85 31.70 6.08
N CYS A 14 -26.29 32.66 5.34
CA CYS A 14 -25.04 33.34 5.73
C CYS A 14 -25.21 34.12 7.04
N LEU A 15 -26.31 34.87 7.19
CA LEU A 15 -26.59 35.64 8.40
C LEU A 15 -26.71 34.76 9.66
N ALA A 16 -27.29 33.56 9.52
CA ALA A 16 -27.46 32.62 10.63
C ALA A 16 -26.13 31.97 11.07
N VAL A 17 -25.17 31.81 10.15
CA VAL A 17 -23.83 31.32 10.45
C VAL A 17 -23.02 32.40 11.17
N ASP A 18 -23.10 33.65 10.71
CA ASP A 18 -22.40 34.78 11.34
C ASP A 18 -22.88 35.06 12.77
N GLN A 19 -24.18 34.87 13.05
CA GLN A 19 -24.73 35.00 14.40
C GLN A 19 -24.32 33.85 15.34
N ALA A 20 -24.14 32.64 14.82
CA ALA A 20 -23.65 31.50 15.61
C ALA A 20 -22.15 31.63 15.95
N ILE A 21 -21.37 32.31 15.10
CA ILE A 21 -19.94 32.59 15.30
C ILE A 21 -19.71 33.56 16.48
N ALA A 22 -20.62 34.50 16.71
CA ALA A 22 -20.46 35.55 17.73
C ALA A 22 -20.69 35.09 19.19
N HIS A 23 -21.14 33.85 19.45
CA HIS A 23 -21.45 33.34 20.80
C HIS A 23 -20.66 32.08 21.20
N ALA A 24 -19.73 31.62 20.37
CA ALA A 24 -18.89 30.47 20.65
C ALA A 24 -17.66 30.87 21.51
N SER A 25 -17.24 30.03 22.45
CA SER A 25 -16.00 30.25 23.21
C SER A 25 -14.79 30.28 22.28
N ASP A 26 -13.69 30.94 22.70
CA ASP A 26 -12.46 31.10 21.91
C ASP A 26 -11.99 29.79 21.24
N THR A 27 -12.06 28.68 21.99
CA THR A 27 -11.67 27.34 21.51
C THR A 27 -12.60 26.80 20.42
N SER A 28 -13.88 27.13 20.46
CA SER A 28 -14.85 26.74 19.44
C SER A 28 -14.72 27.59 18.17
N GLN A 29 -14.33 28.86 18.29
CA GLN A 29 -14.01 29.70 17.13
C GLN A 29 -12.74 29.25 16.42
N GLU A 30 -11.69 28.86 17.17
CA GLU A 30 -10.45 28.30 16.60
C GLU A 30 -10.71 26.99 15.84
N ILE A 31 -11.51 26.09 16.40
CA ILE A 31 -11.89 24.83 15.75
C ILE A 31 -12.71 25.10 14.49
N LEU A 32 -13.67 26.02 14.55
CA LEU A 32 -14.51 26.37 13.41
C LEU A 32 -13.71 27.05 12.29
N GLN A 33 -12.77 27.95 12.64
CA GLN A 33 -11.84 28.55 11.68
C GLN A 33 -10.91 27.50 11.05
N ALA A 34 -10.41 26.55 11.81
CA ALA A 34 -9.59 25.45 11.27
C ALA A 34 -10.40 24.55 10.31
N ILE A 35 -11.68 24.28 10.62
CA ILE A 35 -12.58 23.53 9.75
C ILE A 35 -12.88 24.31 8.47
N LEU A 36 -13.17 25.61 8.57
CA LEU A 36 -13.45 26.47 7.42
C LEU A 36 -12.21 26.67 6.54
N ALA A 37 -11.02 26.84 7.12
CA ALA A 37 -9.76 26.92 6.39
C ALA A 37 -9.43 25.61 5.65
N ASN A 38 -9.70 24.45 6.27
CA ASN A 38 -9.55 23.15 5.61
C ASN A 38 -10.59 22.94 4.50
N ALA A 39 -11.83 23.40 4.70
CA ALA A 39 -12.86 23.35 3.66
C ALA A 39 -12.55 24.29 2.49
N ALA A 40 -11.99 25.47 2.75
CA ALA A 40 -11.53 26.42 1.73
C ALA A 40 -10.33 25.88 0.96
N LYS A 41 -9.32 25.31 1.63
CA LYS A 41 -8.21 24.59 0.98
C LYS A 41 -8.69 23.40 0.14
N ALA A 42 -9.67 22.64 0.65
CA ALA A 42 -10.30 21.54 -0.07
C ALA A 42 -11.17 22.01 -1.25
N ALA A 43 -11.64 23.27 -1.25
CA ALA A 43 -12.37 23.88 -2.34
C ALA A 43 -11.41 24.48 -3.39
N GLU A 44 -10.32 25.14 -2.99
CA GLU A 44 -9.23 25.57 -3.89
C GLU A 44 -8.56 24.37 -4.58
N ASN A 45 -8.40 23.23 -3.89
CA ASN A 45 -7.91 21.98 -4.48
C ASN A 45 -8.88 21.32 -5.48
N ARG A 46 -10.14 21.77 -5.59
CA ARG A 46 -11.04 21.32 -6.66
C ARG A 46 -10.72 21.95 -8.01
N THR A 47 -9.93 23.03 -8.03
CA THR A 47 -9.64 23.85 -9.21
C THR A 47 -8.20 23.74 -9.73
N VAL A 48 -7.29 23.09 -9.01
CA VAL A 48 -5.90 22.91 -9.49
C VAL A 48 -5.82 21.66 -10.34
N GLY A 49 -5.66 21.84 -11.66
CA GLY A 49 -5.34 20.75 -12.57
C GLY A 49 -3.99 20.12 -12.19
N LEU A 50 -3.95 18.80 -12.09
CA LEU A 50 -2.69 18.06 -11.89
C LEU A 50 -2.15 17.63 -13.25
N HIS A 51 -0.86 17.86 -13.48
CA HIS A 51 -0.17 17.37 -14.66
C HIS A 51 0.29 15.92 -14.44
N VAL A 52 -0.17 14.99 -15.28
CA VAL A 52 0.23 13.58 -15.24
C VAL A 52 1.39 13.34 -16.19
N SER A 53 2.40 12.62 -15.75
CA SER A 53 3.54 12.21 -16.58
C SER A 53 3.86 10.74 -16.38
N ARG A 54 4.06 10.02 -17.48
CA ARG A 54 4.45 8.60 -17.49
C ARG A 54 5.97 8.47 -17.53
N LEU A 55 6.49 7.61 -16.67
CA LEU A 55 7.88 7.14 -16.66
C LEU A 55 7.87 5.64 -16.99
N ALA A 56 8.68 5.24 -17.97
CA ALA A 56 8.58 3.93 -18.63
C ALA A 56 9.81 3.03 -18.42
N SER A 57 10.88 3.54 -17.82
CA SER A 57 12.04 2.73 -17.43
C SER A 57 12.39 2.95 -15.96
N TRP A 58 13.06 1.96 -15.37
CA TRP A 58 13.52 2.09 -13.98
C TRP A 58 14.65 3.10 -13.84
N ASP A 59 15.45 3.29 -14.90
CA ASP A 59 16.55 4.26 -14.92
C ASP A 59 16.02 5.70 -14.80
N ASP A 60 14.88 6.00 -15.44
CA ASP A 60 14.22 7.31 -15.35
C ASP A 60 13.73 7.66 -13.94
N ILE A 61 13.48 6.64 -13.11
CA ILE A 61 12.92 6.83 -11.76
C ILE A 61 13.93 6.57 -10.65
N ALA A 62 15.15 6.11 -10.96
CA ALA A 62 16.15 5.73 -9.95
C ALA A 62 16.46 6.87 -8.96
N GLY A 63 16.39 8.12 -9.41
CA GLY A 63 16.58 9.32 -8.57
C GLY A 63 15.39 9.70 -7.67
N LEU A 64 14.25 8.99 -7.77
CA LEU A 64 13.03 9.34 -7.01
C LEU A 64 12.97 8.75 -5.61
N GLU A 65 13.91 7.89 -5.20
CA GLU A 65 13.87 7.19 -3.91
C GLU A 65 13.49 8.09 -2.71
N HIS A 66 14.22 9.20 -2.53
CA HIS A 66 13.97 10.09 -1.40
C HIS A 66 12.59 10.73 -1.46
N THR A 67 12.23 11.28 -2.63
CA THR A 67 10.93 11.95 -2.84
C THR A 67 9.77 10.96 -2.73
N TRP A 68 9.95 9.74 -3.18
CA TRP A 68 9.00 8.63 -3.08
C TRP A 68 8.67 8.31 -1.63
N ASN A 69 9.71 8.00 -0.84
CA ASN A 69 9.53 7.60 0.55
C ASN A 69 9.03 8.78 1.40
N LYS A 70 9.42 10.03 1.06
CA LYS A 70 8.86 11.24 1.67
C LYS A 70 7.35 11.39 1.38
N LEU A 71 6.93 11.20 0.13
CA LEU A 71 5.51 11.25 -0.24
C LEU A 71 4.72 10.14 0.45
N LEU A 72 5.25 8.92 0.47
CA LEU A 72 4.65 7.76 1.15
C LEU A 72 4.49 7.99 2.65
N ALA A 73 5.49 8.56 3.31
CA ALA A 73 5.41 8.87 4.73
C ALA A 73 4.28 9.85 5.05
N GLY A 74 3.97 10.77 4.13
CA GLY A 74 2.89 11.75 4.24
C GLY A 74 1.52 11.27 3.71
N SER A 75 1.41 10.07 3.15
CA SER A 75 0.18 9.58 2.51
C SER A 75 -0.78 8.93 3.52
N ALA A 76 -1.99 8.59 3.04
CA ALA A 76 -2.93 7.75 3.80
C ALA A 76 -2.55 6.26 3.77
N SER A 77 -1.71 5.84 2.81
CA SER A 77 -1.42 4.43 2.49
C SER A 77 0.03 4.08 2.87
N ARG A 78 0.39 4.29 4.14
CA ARG A 78 1.76 4.12 4.64
C ARG A 78 2.06 2.66 4.98
N THR A 79 2.41 1.86 3.97
CA THR A 79 2.74 0.44 4.11
C THR A 79 4.12 0.10 3.54
N VAL A 80 4.77 -0.95 4.08
CA VAL A 80 6.07 -1.43 3.57
C VAL A 80 5.99 -1.84 2.10
N PHE A 81 4.84 -2.35 1.66
CA PHE A 81 4.60 -2.84 0.30
C PHE A 81 4.63 -1.72 -0.77
N LEU A 82 4.55 -0.45 -0.36
CA LEU A 82 4.63 0.72 -1.24
C LEU A 82 5.97 1.46 -1.10
N THR A 83 6.87 1.03 -0.23
CA THR A 83 8.20 1.65 -0.08
C THR A 83 9.04 1.47 -1.33
N TRP A 84 9.96 2.40 -1.58
CA TRP A 84 10.90 2.29 -2.68
C TRP A 84 11.67 0.95 -2.63
N GLU A 85 12.08 0.54 -1.44
CA GLU A 85 12.80 -0.70 -1.17
C GLU A 85 12.04 -1.93 -1.67
N TRP A 86 10.74 -1.99 -1.38
CA TRP A 86 9.88 -3.09 -1.80
C TRP A 86 9.61 -3.06 -3.31
N VAL A 87 9.19 -1.91 -3.83
CA VAL A 87 8.79 -1.76 -5.24
C VAL A 87 9.99 -1.97 -6.16
N GLN A 88 11.18 -1.45 -5.80
CA GLN A 88 12.41 -1.68 -6.55
C GLN A 88 12.84 -3.14 -6.53
N ALA A 89 12.82 -3.80 -5.37
CA ALA A 89 13.15 -5.22 -5.27
C ALA A 89 12.19 -6.06 -6.11
N TRP A 90 10.89 -5.75 -6.07
CA TRP A 90 9.88 -6.42 -6.87
C TRP A 90 10.13 -6.22 -8.37
N TRP A 91 10.38 -4.97 -8.80
CA TRP A 91 10.60 -4.66 -10.22
C TRP A 91 11.87 -5.34 -10.76
N ARG A 92 12.96 -5.35 -9.99
CA ARG A 92 14.19 -6.06 -10.37
C ARG A 92 13.96 -7.56 -10.58
N ALA A 93 13.11 -8.17 -9.76
CA ALA A 93 12.86 -9.61 -9.83
C ALA A 93 11.85 -10.02 -10.91
N PHE A 94 10.84 -9.19 -11.17
CA PHE A 94 9.68 -9.57 -11.99
C PHE A 94 9.44 -8.66 -13.21
N GLY A 95 10.18 -7.56 -13.35
CA GLY A 95 9.96 -6.54 -14.37
C GLY A 95 10.41 -6.92 -15.78
N SER A 96 11.24 -7.96 -15.96
CA SER A 96 11.81 -8.32 -17.27
C SER A 96 10.77 -8.73 -18.32
N THR A 97 9.58 -9.17 -17.90
CA THR A 97 8.48 -9.55 -18.78
C THR A 97 7.29 -8.59 -18.67
N ARG A 98 7.52 -7.37 -18.16
CA ARG A 98 6.49 -6.39 -17.81
C ARG A 98 6.91 -5.01 -18.34
N HIS A 99 5.92 -4.17 -18.66
CA HIS A 99 6.20 -2.80 -19.06
C HIS A 99 5.88 -1.84 -17.92
N LEU A 100 6.82 -0.96 -17.56
CA LEU A 100 6.59 0.02 -16.51
C LEU A 100 5.62 1.10 -17.04
N VAL A 101 4.62 1.41 -16.24
CA VAL A 101 3.68 2.51 -16.46
C VAL A 101 3.59 3.29 -15.17
N LEU A 102 4.67 3.98 -14.80
CA LEU A 102 4.69 4.75 -13.57
C LEU A 102 4.15 6.14 -13.85
N LEU A 103 3.02 6.48 -13.24
CA LEU A 103 2.42 7.80 -13.38
C LEU A 103 2.80 8.68 -12.20
N THR A 104 3.25 9.89 -12.49
CA THR A 104 3.48 10.94 -11.49
C THR A 104 2.49 12.06 -11.74
N CYS A 105 1.90 12.59 -10.66
CA CYS A 105 1.03 13.77 -10.73
C CYS A 105 1.73 14.94 -10.05
N ARG A 106 1.82 16.08 -10.72
CA ARG A 106 2.37 17.32 -10.17
C ARG A 106 1.33 18.43 -10.17
N ASP A 107 1.34 19.26 -9.14
CA ASP A 107 0.52 20.48 -9.12
C ASP A 107 1.13 21.57 -10.00
N ALA A 108 0.44 22.72 -10.12
CA ALA A 108 0.90 23.86 -10.93
C ALA A 108 2.23 24.45 -10.45
N GLY A 109 2.60 24.24 -9.17
CA GLY A 109 3.91 24.63 -8.62
C GLY A 109 5.03 23.65 -8.98
N GLY A 110 4.70 22.52 -9.60
CA GLY A 110 5.65 21.46 -9.95
C GLY A 110 5.90 20.46 -8.83
N ASP A 111 5.23 20.57 -7.68
CA ASP A 111 5.45 19.66 -6.56
C ASP A 111 4.81 18.30 -6.84
N LEU A 112 5.49 17.22 -6.43
CA LEU A 112 4.98 15.86 -6.59
C LEU A 112 3.83 15.58 -5.63
N VAL A 113 2.65 15.32 -6.18
CA VAL A 113 1.39 15.09 -5.44
C VAL A 113 1.05 13.61 -5.36
N ALA A 114 1.28 12.86 -6.44
CA ALA A 114 0.97 11.44 -6.46
C ALA A 114 2.00 10.63 -7.26
N ILE A 115 2.18 9.38 -6.85
CA ILE A 115 2.87 8.33 -7.61
C ILE A 115 1.90 7.14 -7.72
N VAL A 116 1.67 6.68 -8.94
CA VAL A 116 0.90 5.48 -9.25
C VAL A 116 1.82 4.49 -9.96
N PRO A 117 2.43 3.55 -9.24
CA PRO A 117 3.38 2.63 -9.83
C PRO A 117 2.63 1.49 -10.51
N LEU A 118 2.30 1.65 -11.79
CA LEU A 118 1.65 0.58 -12.55
C LEU A 118 2.66 -0.24 -13.37
N GLN A 119 2.26 -1.46 -13.64
CA GLN A 119 2.91 -2.37 -14.57
C GLN A 119 1.87 -2.88 -15.55
N ARG A 120 2.28 -3.05 -16.80
CA ARG A 120 1.44 -3.54 -17.89
C ARG A 120 1.93 -4.90 -18.39
N THR A 121 1.00 -5.84 -18.53
CA THR A 121 1.23 -7.17 -19.10
C THR A 121 0.14 -7.56 -20.08
N TRP A 122 0.46 -8.47 -21.00
CA TRP A 122 -0.52 -9.11 -21.88
C TRP A 122 -0.99 -10.41 -21.23
N GLU A 123 -2.26 -10.48 -20.84
CA GLU A 123 -2.79 -11.58 -20.04
C GLU A 123 -4.18 -12.00 -20.52
N ASN A 124 -4.60 -13.19 -20.09
CA ASN A 124 -5.97 -13.65 -20.29
C ASN A 124 -6.91 -12.86 -19.37
N ILE A 125 -7.87 -12.15 -19.98
CA ILE A 125 -8.85 -11.30 -19.30
C ILE A 125 -10.27 -11.91 -19.34
N GLY A 126 -10.40 -13.15 -19.83
CA GLY A 126 -11.66 -13.87 -19.92
C GLY A 126 -11.59 -15.07 -20.88
N PRO A 127 -12.63 -15.92 -20.93
CA PRO A 127 -12.65 -17.10 -21.79
C PRO A 127 -12.40 -16.74 -23.27
N GLY A 128 -11.24 -17.16 -23.81
CA GLY A 128 -10.84 -16.88 -25.19
C GLY A 128 -10.40 -15.43 -25.47
N MET A 129 -10.25 -14.58 -24.44
CA MET A 129 -9.88 -13.18 -24.59
C MET A 129 -8.57 -12.87 -23.87
N SER A 130 -7.63 -12.26 -24.59
CA SER A 130 -6.42 -11.69 -24.02
C SER A 130 -6.39 -10.20 -24.26
N GLY A 131 -5.78 -9.45 -23.34
CA GLY A 131 -5.66 -8.01 -23.44
C GLY A 131 -4.59 -7.44 -22.53
N TRP A 132 -4.41 -6.13 -22.61
CA TRP A 132 -3.46 -5.38 -21.81
C TRP A 132 -4.01 -5.13 -20.40
N MET A 133 -3.35 -5.70 -19.42
CA MET A 133 -3.68 -5.60 -18.01
C MET A 133 -2.78 -4.59 -17.31
N LEU A 134 -3.36 -3.58 -16.67
CA LEU A 134 -2.66 -2.70 -15.72
C LEU A 134 -2.86 -3.19 -14.29
N ARG A 135 -1.77 -3.28 -13.53
CA ARG A 135 -1.78 -3.57 -12.08
C ARG A 135 -0.77 -2.70 -11.37
N LEU A 136 -0.87 -2.59 -10.05
CA LEU A 136 0.20 -1.98 -9.25
C LEU A 136 1.47 -2.85 -9.29
N VAL A 137 2.63 -2.20 -9.34
CA VAL A 137 3.92 -2.85 -9.09
C VAL A 137 3.90 -3.40 -7.67
N GLY A 138 4.21 -4.69 -7.52
CA GLY A 138 4.01 -5.42 -6.27
C GLY A 138 2.95 -6.52 -6.35
N ASP A 139 2.07 -6.47 -7.36
CA ASP A 139 0.93 -7.38 -7.51
C ASP A 139 1.19 -8.57 -8.46
N GLY A 140 0.31 -9.58 -8.48
CA GLY A 140 0.31 -10.68 -9.45
C GLY A 140 1.25 -11.86 -9.13
N ILE A 141 2.19 -11.70 -8.19
CA ILE A 141 3.11 -12.77 -7.74
C ILE A 141 2.90 -13.11 -6.24
N GLY A 142 1.88 -12.50 -5.62
CA GLY A 142 1.55 -12.65 -4.20
C GLY A 142 2.61 -12.09 -3.25
N GLY A 143 2.28 -11.99 -1.97
CA GLY A 143 3.21 -11.53 -0.92
C GLY A 143 3.28 -10.02 -0.73
N SER A 144 2.54 -9.23 -1.50
CA SER A 144 2.23 -7.84 -1.20
C SER A 144 0.78 -7.74 -0.72
N GLU A 145 0.51 -6.85 0.22
CA GLU A 145 -0.84 -6.53 0.70
C GLU A 145 -0.99 -5.00 0.85
N ASN A 146 -2.21 -4.51 1.05
CA ASN A 146 -2.48 -3.09 1.27
C ASN A 146 -1.87 -2.18 0.17
N LEU A 147 -1.81 -2.65 -1.07
CA LEU A 147 -1.33 -1.88 -2.21
C LEU A 147 -2.28 -0.74 -2.52
N ASP A 148 -1.74 0.40 -2.93
CA ASP A 148 -2.51 1.60 -3.21
C ASP A 148 -1.69 2.58 -4.07
N TRP A 149 -2.30 3.69 -4.42
CA TRP A 149 -1.58 4.84 -4.98
C TRP A 149 -0.95 5.64 -3.84
N ILE A 150 0.23 6.20 -4.10
CA ILE A 150 0.95 7.01 -3.12
C ILE A 150 0.56 8.46 -3.37
N VAL A 151 -0.43 8.95 -2.61
CA VAL A 151 -0.98 10.30 -2.81
C VAL A 151 -0.80 11.17 -1.58
N ARG A 152 -0.41 12.43 -1.77
CA ARG A 152 -0.39 13.47 -0.75
C ARG A 152 -1.79 13.61 -0.15
N ARG A 153 -1.90 13.57 1.18
CA ARG A 153 -3.19 13.73 1.86
C ARG A 153 -3.92 15.00 1.42
N GLY A 154 -5.24 14.88 1.23
CA GLY A 154 -6.12 15.94 0.76
C GLY A 154 -6.09 16.17 -0.76
N HIS A 155 -5.33 15.37 -1.52
CA HIS A 155 -5.23 15.47 -2.98
C HIS A 155 -5.72 14.18 -3.69
N GLU A 156 -6.25 13.21 -2.95
CA GLU A 156 -6.62 11.88 -3.47
C GLU A 156 -7.67 11.98 -4.59
N ALA A 157 -8.72 12.78 -4.39
CA ALA A 157 -9.75 12.97 -5.41
C ALA A 157 -9.20 13.64 -6.68
N ALA A 158 -8.31 14.63 -6.53
CA ALA A 158 -7.70 15.32 -7.67
C ALA A 158 -6.74 14.39 -8.45
N ALA A 159 -5.93 13.61 -7.73
CA ALA A 159 -5.04 12.62 -8.33
C ALA A 159 -5.82 11.51 -9.05
N VAL A 160 -6.90 11.00 -8.45
CA VAL A 160 -7.78 10.03 -9.10
C VAL A 160 -8.38 10.58 -10.39
N ARG A 161 -8.90 11.81 -10.37
CA ARG A 161 -9.41 12.44 -11.60
C ARG A 161 -8.35 12.51 -12.68
N ALA A 162 -7.21 13.12 -12.36
CA ALA A 162 -6.15 13.34 -13.34
C ALA A 162 -5.62 12.03 -13.94
N VAL A 163 -5.46 10.99 -13.12
CA VAL A 163 -5.01 9.67 -13.60
C VAL A 163 -6.08 8.97 -14.44
N LEU A 164 -7.37 9.08 -14.08
CA LEU A 164 -8.44 8.52 -14.90
C LEU A 164 -8.58 9.23 -16.24
N ASP A 165 -8.41 10.56 -16.27
CA ASP A 165 -8.38 11.35 -17.51
C ASP A 165 -7.21 10.90 -18.40
N TRP A 166 -6.01 10.73 -17.82
CA TRP A 166 -4.85 10.19 -18.54
C TRP A 166 -5.11 8.77 -19.07
N LEU A 167 -5.77 7.90 -18.29
CA LEU A 167 -6.11 6.54 -18.73
C LEU A 167 -7.12 6.54 -19.88
N GLU A 168 -8.05 7.49 -19.92
CA GLU A 168 -9.02 7.66 -21.01
C GLU A 168 -8.34 8.15 -22.30
N GLU A 169 -7.45 9.15 -22.19
CA GLU A 169 -6.64 9.64 -23.31
C GLU A 169 -5.74 8.54 -23.91
N ASN A 170 -5.29 7.60 -23.07
CA ASN A 170 -4.42 6.50 -23.46
C ASN A 170 -5.18 5.15 -23.54
N ARG A 171 -6.48 5.16 -23.83
CA ARG A 171 -7.34 3.96 -23.79
C ARG A 171 -6.90 2.82 -24.71
N SER A 172 -6.17 3.10 -25.79
CA SER A 172 -5.63 2.07 -26.69
C SER A 172 -4.47 1.27 -26.08
N GLU A 173 -3.92 1.70 -24.96
CA GLU A 173 -2.74 1.11 -24.32
C GLU A 173 -3.05 0.09 -23.22
N TRP A 174 -4.32 -0.06 -22.84
CA TRP A 174 -4.77 -0.93 -21.76
C TRP A 174 -6.23 -1.34 -21.95
N ASP A 175 -6.63 -2.50 -21.46
CA ASP A 175 -8.00 -3.01 -21.54
C ASP A 175 -8.67 -3.13 -20.17
N THR A 176 -7.89 -3.45 -19.13
CA THR A 176 -8.40 -3.58 -17.77
C THR A 176 -7.40 -3.00 -16.78
N LEU A 177 -7.89 -2.36 -15.73
CA LEU A 177 -7.12 -1.92 -14.56
C LEU A 177 -7.56 -2.77 -13.37
N GLU A 178 -6.65 -3.60 -12.86
CA GLU A 178 -6.89 -4.46 -11.71
C GLU A 178 -6.10 -3.93 -10.51
N LEU A 179 -6.81 -3.58 -9.45
CA LEU A 179 -6.24 -3.07 -8.21
C LEU A 179 -6.52 -4.07 -7.09
N ASN A 180 -5.56 -4.98 -6.87
CA ASN A 180 -5.67 -6.00 -5.83
C ASN A 180 -5.16 -5.51 -4.48
N THR A 181 -5.68 -6.10 -3.41
CA THR A 181 -5.25 -5.86 -2.02
C THR A 181 -5.40 -4.42 -1.52
N VAL A 182 -6.27 -3.62 -2.14
CA VAL A 182 -6.50 -2.23 -1.75
C VAL A 182 -7.15 -2.16 -0.36
N PRO A 183 -6.61 -1.35 0.58
CA PRO A 183 -7.20 -1.21 1.90
C PRO A 183 -8.65 -0.73 1.84
N ALA A 184 -9.54 -1.33 2.63
CA ALA A 184 -10.96 -0.97 2.65
C ALA A 184 -11.22 0.52 2.97
N HIS A 185 -10.34 1.14 3.74
CA HIS A 185 -10.39 2.54 4.16
C HIS A 185 -9.48 3.46 3.32
N SER A 186 -9.01 3.01 2.16
CA SER A 186 -8.22 3.83 1.24
C SER A 186 -9.04 5.02 0.71
N PRO A 187 -8.59 6.28 0.90
CA PRO A 187 -9.24 7.44 0.30
C PRO A 187 -9.16 7.43 -1.22
N VAL A 188 -8.12 6.83 -1.80
CA VAL A 188 -7.97 6.62 -3.25
C VAL A 188 -9.06 5.66 -3.74
N ALA A 189 -9.30 4.55 -3.06
CA ALA A 189 -10.37 3.61 -3.42
C ALA A 189 -11.76 4.26 -3.34
N ALA A 190 -12.00 5.10 -2.32
CA ALA A 190 -13.24 5.86 -2.20
C ALA A 190 -13.41 6.86 -3.36
N ALA A 191 -12.36 7.59 -3.70
CA ALA A 191 -12.35 8.51 -4.84
C ALA A 191 -12.54 7.77 -6.17
N LEU A 192 -11.86 6.64 -6.39
CA LEU A 192 -12.03 5.79 -7.57
C LEU A 192 -13.48 5.35 -7.74
N ARG A 193 -14.12 4.84 -6.68
CA ARG A 193 -15.54 4.44 -6.73
C ARG A 193 -16.45 5.58 -7.17
N HIS A 194 -16.25 6.77 -6.61
CA HIS A 194 -17.03 7.96 -6.97
C HIS A 194 -16.81 8.37 -8.43
N GLU A 195 -15.55 8.48 -8.83
CA GLU A 195 -15.11 8.98 -10.13
C GLU A 195 -15.41 8.01 -11.29
N LEU A 196 -15.33 6.69 -11.05
CA LEU A 196 -15.74 5.66 -12.01
C LEU A 196 -17.25 5.65 -12.21
N ALA A 197 -18.05 5.85 -11.15
CA ALA A 197 -19.50 5.96 -11.26
C ALA A 197 -19.93 7.18 -12.08
N ALA A 198 -19.27 8.33 -11.86
CA ALA A 198 -19.51 9.56 -12.63
C ALA A 198 -19.20 9.37 -14.13
N ARG A 199 -18.09 8.68 -14.44
CA ARG A 199 -17.68 8.35 -15.82
C ARG A 199 -18.44 7.17 -16.45
N ARG A 200 -19.29 6.47 -15.67
CA ARG A 200 -19.99 5.23 -16.08
C ARG A 200 -19.03 4.10 -16.51
N TRP A 201 -17.85 4.04 -15.89
CA TRP A 201 -16.92 2.94 -16.10
C TRP A 201 -17.41 1.68 -15.38
N CYS A 202 -17.20 0.52 -16.00
CA CYS A 202 -17.49 -0.76 -15.36
C CYS A 202 -16.52 -0.98 -14.19
N LEU A 203 -17.07 -1.22 -13.00
CA LEU A 203 -16.31 -1.53 -11.79
C LEU A 203 -16.79 -2.86 -11.23
N VAL A 204 -15.87 -3.81 -11.11
CA VAL A 204 -16.09 -5.08 -10.40
C VAL A 204 -15.31 -5.02 -9.09
N VAL A 205 -15.99 -5.30 -7.98
CA VAL A 205 -15.38 -5.29 -6.64
C VAL A 205 -15.47 -6.68 -6.05
N HIS A 206 -14.34 -7.21 -5.61
CA HIS A 206 -14.25 -8.43 -4.81
C HIS A 206 -13.72 -8.07 -3.42
N GLU A 207 -14.49 -8.41 -2.39
CA GLU A 207 -14.09 -8.19 -1.01
C GLU A 207 -13.61 -9.51 -0.38
N SER A 208 -12.53 -9.43 0.38
CA SER A 208 -12.01 -10.55 1.17
C SER A 208 -11.69 -10.08 2.58
N SER A 209 -11.81 -10.97 3.56
CA SER A 209 -11.53 -10.65 4.95
C SER A 209 -10.01 -10.65 5.20
N GLY A 210 -9.48 -9.48 5.60
CA GLY A 210 -8.14 -9.36 6.17
C GLY A 210 -8.17 -9.50 7.70
N TYR A 211 -7.14 -10.11 8.28
CA TYR A 211 -6.96 -10.18 9.73
C TYR A 211 -5.88 -9.20 10.16
N PHE A 212 -6.24 -8.22 10.97
CA PHE A 212 -5.30 -7.24 11.52
C PHE A 212 -5.39 -7.25 13.05
N LEU A 213 -4.24 -7.22 13.72
CA LEU A 213 -4.14 -7.07 15.16
C LEU A 213 -3.34 -5.82 15.48
N ARG A 214 -3.96 -4.87 16.17
CA ARG A 214 -3.25 -3.71 16.73
C ARG A 214 -2.41 -4.18 17.91
N LEU A 215 -1.09 -4.14 17.75
CA LEU A 215 -0.16 -4.45 18.83
C LEU A 215 -0.03 -3.26 19.79
N PRO A 216 -0.02 -3.49 21.11
CA PRO A 216 0.38 -2.48 22.07
C PRO A 216 1.86 -2.09 21.93
N ASP A 217 2.24 -0.95 22.50
CA ASP A 217 3.58 -0.38 22.36
C ASP A 217 4.68 -1.17 23.12
N ASN A 218 4.31 -2.13 23.95
CA ASN A 218 5.26 -2.96 24.70
C ASN A 218 4.80 -4.40 24.88
N TRP A 219 5.78 -5.26 25.13
CA TRP A 219 5.60 -6.70 25.29
C TRP A 219 4.74 -7.06 26.50
N GLU A 220 4.90 -6.36 27.62
CA GLU A 220 4.18 -6.64 28.86
C GLU A 220 2.67 -6.49 28.65
N THR A 221 2.27 -5.41 27.97
CA THR A 221 0.88 -5.10 27.61
C THR A 221 0.36 -6.05 26.55
N CYS A 222 1.17 -6.36 25.53
CA CYS A 222 0.83 -7.37 24.53
C CYS A 222 0.57 -8.73 25.18
N ARG A 223 1.45 -9.17 26.09
CA ARG A 223 1.30 -10.42 26.82
C ARG A 223 0.07 -10.40 27.72
N ALA A 224 -0.21 -9.29 28.39
CA ALA A 224 -1.38 -9.16 29.26
C ALA A 224 -2.72 -9.23 28.50
N SER A 225 -2.77 -8.74 27.25
CA SER A 225 -3.97 -8.82 26.40
C SER A 225 -4.28 -10.24 25.93
N LEU A 226 -3.30 -11.15 25.96
CA LEU A 226 -3.51 -12.56 25.61
C LEU A 226 -4.37 -13.29 26.64
N ARG A 227 -5.35 -14.06 26.15
CA ARG A 227 -6.21 -14.95 26.97
C ARG A 227 -5.35 -15.86 27.86
N LYS A 228 -5.78 -16.06 29.11
CA LYS A 228 -5.06 -16.87 30.12
C LYS A 228 -4.66 -18.25 29.59
N ASN A 229 -5.58 -18.96 28.92
CA ASN A 229 -5.31 -20.29 28.35
C ASN A 229 -4.23 -20.25 27.25
N PHE A 230 -4.19 -19.20 26.44
CA PHE A 230 -3.16 -19.04 25.41
C PHE A 230 -1.78 -18.75 26.02
N ARG A 231 -1.70 -17.88 27.03
CA ARG A 231 -0.47 -17.65 27.80
C ARG A 231 0.09 -18.93 28.40
N SER A 232 -0.77 -19.70 29.07
CA SER A 232 -0.40 -21.01 29.64
C SER A 232 0.06 -22.01 28.58
N LEU A 233 -0.61 -22.03 27.41
CA LEU A 233 -0.23 -22.88 26.29
C LEU A 233 1.16 -22.53 25.76
N LEU A 234 1.46 -21.25 25.53
CA LEU A 234 2.76 -20.78 25.07
C LEU A 234 3.87 -21.16 26.06
N ALA A 235 3.71 -20.82 27.34
CA ALA A 235 4.68 -21.16 28.38
C ALA A 235 4.91 -22.68 28.51
N ARG A 236 3.86 -23.49 28.36
CA ARG A 236 3.97 -24.95 28.34
C ARG A 236 4.75 -25.45 27.12
N ARG A 237 4.50 -24.90 25.92
CA ARG A 237 5.19 -25.31 24.68
C ARG A 237 6.68 -24.96 24.73
N ILE A 238 7.03 -23.76 25.21
CA ILE A 238 8.41 -23.31 25.37
C ILE A 238 9.15 -24.23 26.35
N ARG A 239 8.58 -24.50 27.54
CA ARG A 239 9.20 -25.42 28.51
C ARG A 239 9.38 -26.83 27.96
N LYS A 240 8.41 -27.34 27.20
CA LYS A 240 8.52 -28.67 26.55
C LYS A 240 9.66 -28.72 25.53
N LEU A 241 9.88 -27.65 24.77
CA LEU A 241 11.02 -27.57 23.86
C LEU A 241 12.33 -27.56 24.64
N GLN A 242 12.42 -26.71 25.66
CA GLN A 242 13.62 -26.56 26.50
C GLN A 242 13.98 -27.83 27.30
N SER A 243 13.01 -28.67 27.64
CA SER A 243 13.28 -29.94 28.33
C SER A 243 13.88 -31.02 27.44
N GLY A 244 13.73 -30.91 26.12
CA GLY A 244 14.13 -31.95 25.17
C GLY A 244 15.24 -31.55 24.20
N PHE A 245 15.57 -30.25 24.11
CA PHE A 245 16.48 -29.70 23.11
C PHE A 245 17.28 -28.52 23.67
N ALA A 246 18.48 -28.31 23.15
CA ALA A 246 19.16 -27.01 23.23
C ALA A 246 18.46 -26.02 22.29
N VAL A 247 17.60 -25.17 22.86
CA VAL A 247 16.79 -24.20 22.10
C VAL A 247 17.54 -22.89 21.93
N GLN A 248 17.68 -22.43 20.68
CA GLN A 248 18.19 -21.09 20.36
C GLN A 248 17.23 -20.36 19.43
N VAL A 249 17.02 -19.07 19.69
CA VAL A 249 16.27 -18.17 18.80
C VAL A 249 17.25 -17.10 18.37
N ARG A 250 17.54 -17.06 17.06
CA ARG A 250 18.53 -16.15 16.47
C ARG A 250 17.84 -15.20 15.51
N ARG A 251 18.23 -13.92 15.55
CA ARG A 251 17.85 -12.94 14.55
C ARG A 251 18.94 -12.86 13.48
N CYS A 252 18.55 -12.69 12.22
CA CYS A 252 19.46 -12.29 11.15
C CYS A 252 19.82 -10.82 11.35
N GLU A 253 21.09 -10.51 11.61
CA GLU A 253 21.52 -9.14 11.93
C GLU A 253 22.43 -8.52 10.86
N THR A 254 23.09 -9.36 10.04
CA THR A 254 24.05 -8.86 9.05
C THR A 254 23.77 -9.35 7.63
N LEU A 255 24.35 -8.65 6.65
CA LEU A 255 24.23 -9.00 5.23
C LEU A 255 24.94 -10.31 4.88
N GLU A 256 25.96 -10.68 5.65
CA GLU A 256 26.68 -11.95 5.52
C GLU A 256 25.81 -13.13 5.98
N GLU A 257 24.97 -12.92 7.00
CA GLU A 257 24.06 -13.95 7.53
C GLU A 257 22.82 -14.17 6.66
N LEU A 258 22.35 -13.10 5.99
CA LEU A 258 21.08 -13.08 5.27
C LEU A 258 20.93 -14.21 4.24
N PRO A 259 21.90 -14.51 3.36
CA PRO A 259 21.79 -15.60 2.40
C PRO A 259 21.48 -16.96 3.06
N GLY A 260 22.23 -17.33 4.11
CA GLY A 260 22.02 -18.60 4.82
C GLY A 260 20.67 -18.65 5.54
N CYS A 261 20.23 -17.52 6.09
CA CYS A 261 18.90 -17.42 6.71
C CYS A 261 17.78 -17.62 5.67
N LEU A 262 17.90 -16.99 4.50
CA LEU A 262 16.94 -17.15 3.40
C LEU A 262 16.92 -18.58 2.85
N GLU A 263 18.07 -19.24 2.74
CA GLU A 263 18.13 -20.65 2.35
C GLU A 263 17.33 -21.54 3.30
N HIS A 264 17.43 -21.32 4.62
CA HIS A 264 16.61 -22.03 5.60
C HIS A 264 15.11 -21.76 5.42
N LEU A 265 14.71 -20.51 5.21
CA LEU A 265 13.32 -20.15 4.91
C LEU A 265 12.81 -20.89 3.67
N PHE A 266 13.57 -20.87 2.57
CA PHE A 266 13.17 -21.52 1.33
C PHE A 266 13.05 -23.04 1.49
N LEU A 267 13.99 -23.67 2.19
CA LEU A 267 13.98 -25.10 2.47
C LEU A 267 12.78 -25.52 3.34
N LEU A 268 12.52 -24.79 4.42
CA LEU A 268 11.42 -25.08 5.34
C LEU A 268 10.06 -24.85 4.69
N HIS A 269 9.93 -23.78 3.89
CA HIS A 269 8.73 -23.52 3.11
C HIS A 269 8.48 -24.60 2.06
N ALA A 270 9.51 -25.03 1.33
CA ALA A 270 9.40 -26.11 0.35
C ALA A 270 8.93 -27.41 1.01
N LYS A 271 9.53 -27.80 2.14
CA LYS A 271 9.08 -28.98 2.92
C LYS A 271 7.62 -28.88 3.32
N ARG A 272 7.17 -27.71 3.80
CA ARG A 272 5.77 -27.48 4.18
C ARG A 272 4.80 -27.66 3.01
N TRP A 273 5.14 -27.17 1.82
CA TRP A 273 4.27 -27.27 0.65
C TRP A 273 4.31 -28.64 -0.03
N GLN A 274 5.46 -29.34 0.01
CA GLN A 274 5.57 -30.72 -0.49
C GLN A 274 4.63 -31.66 0.27
N LEU A 275 4.44 -31.46 1.58
CA LEU A 275 3.43 -32.20 2.37
C LEU A 275 1.98 -31.98 1.89
N ARG A 276 1.74 -30.96 1.07
CA ARG A 276 0.45 -30.63 0.45
C ARG A 276 0.43 -30.93 -1.06
N GLY A 277 1.45 -31.62 -1.59
CA GLY A 277 1.57 -31.95 -3.01
C GLY A 277 1.87 -30.73 -3.90
N GLN A 278 2.42 -29.65 -3.36
CA GLN A 278 2.73 -28.42 -4.11
C GLN A 278 4.20 -28.02 -3.96
N GLY A 279 4.77 -27.32 -4.95
CA GLY A 279 6.16 -26.85 -4.91
C GLY A 279 6.40 -25.65 -4.00
N GLY A 280 5.34 -24.90 -3.66
CA GLY A 280 5.43 -23.63 -2.94
C GLY A 280 5.97 -22.48 -3.81
N SER A 281 5.78 -21.25 -3.34
CA SER A 281 6.17 -20.03 -4.07
C SER A 281 7.67 -19.89 -4.37
N PHE A 282 8.55 -20.46 -3.53
CA PHE A 282 10.00 -20.39 -3.72
C PHE A 282 10.57 -21.44 -4.69
N ALA A 283 9.71 -22.23 -5.36
CA ALA A 283 10.12 -22.96 -6.55
C ALA A 283 10.47 -22.00 -7.71
N LEU A 284 9.88 -20.80 -7.72
CA LEU A 284 10.17 -19.74 -8.68
C LEU A 284 11.46 -19.00 -8.30
N GLN A 285 12.48 -19.03 -9.18
CA GLN A 285 13.78 -18.39 -8.92
C GLN A 285 13.66 -16.88 -8.75
N GLN A 286 12.79 -16.22 -9.51
CA GLN A 286 12.50 -14.79 -9.38
C GLN A 286 11.97 -14.46 -7.97
N LYS A 287 11.21 -15.35 -7.33
CA LYS A 287 10.74 -15.15 -5.95
C LYS A 287 11.87 -15.19 -4.94
N ARG A 288 12.88 -16.04 -5.15
CA ARG A 288 14.09 -16.07 -4.30
C ARG A 288 14.94 -14.82 -4.50
N ALA A 289 15.14 -14.39 -5.74
CA ALA A 289 15.84 -13.15 -6.07
C ALA A 289 15.15 -11.93 -5.45
N PHE A 290 13.82 -11.87 -5.50
CA PHE A 290 13.02 -10.85 -4.82
C PHE A 290 13.29 -10.83 -3.31
N TYR A 291 13.27 -11.98 -2.63
CA TYR A 291 13.50 -12.05 -1.19
C TYR A 291 14.94 -11.71 -0.79
N ALA A 292 15.93 -12.04 -1.63
CA ALA A 292 17.31 -11.65 -1.41
C ALA A 292 17.48 -10.12 -1.50
N GLU A 293 16.96 -9.50 -2.54
CA GLU A 293 17.05 -8.05 -2.76
C GLU A 293 16.23 -7.27 -1.73
N MET A 294 15.00 -7.71 -1.46
CA MET A 294 14.12 -7.12 -0.44
C MET A 294 14.73 -7.26 0.96
N GLY A 295 15.20 -8.46 1.31
CA GLY A 295 15.84 -8.73 2.60
C GLY A 295 17.06 -7.83 2.83
N LYS A 296 17.93 -7.68 1.81
CA LYS A 296 19.09 -6.78 1.89
C LYS A 296 18.68 -5.35 2.22
N ARG A 297 17.74 -4.80 1.45
CA ARG A 297 17.29 -3.40 1.59
C ARG A 297 16.60 -3.14 2.93
N LEU A 298 15.74 -4.06 3.34
CA LEU A 298 15.06 -3.95 4.63
C LEU A 298 16.04 -4.09 5.79
N LEU A 299 17.07 -4.94 5.67
CA LEU A 299 18.10 -5.08 6.71
C LEU A 299 18.96 -3.82 6.83
N GLU A 300 19.42 -3.25 5.71
CA GLU A 300 20.18 -1.98 5.68
C GLU A 300 19.40 -0.81 6.31
N ARG A 301 18.05 -0.84 6.23
CA ARG A 301 17.15 0.14 6.87
C ARG A 301 16.82 -0.18 8.33
N GLY A 302 17.20 -1.35 8.84
CA GLY A 302 16.79 -1.84 10.16
C GLY A 302 15.29 -2.20 10.26
N TRP A 303 14.64 -2.50 9.13
CA TRP A 303 13.22 -2.84 9.04
C TRP A 303 12.97 -4.35 8.99
N LEU A 304 14.02 -5.17 8.80
CA LEU A 304 13.90 -6.61 8.69
C LEU A 304 13.94 -7.27 10.08
N ASP A 305 12.81 -7.83 10.51
CA ASP A 305 12.74 -8.76 11.64
C ASP A 305 12.66 -10.20 11.14
N PHE A 306 13.83 -10.81 10.88
CA PHE A 306 13.93 -12.18 10.38
C PHE A 306 14.57 -13.09 11.44
N TRP A 307 13.80 -14.06 11.93
CA TRP A 307 14.13 -14.89 13.09
C TRP A 307 14.15 -16.37 12.74
N LEU A 308 15.12 -17.09 13.28
CA LEU A 308 15.25 -18.54 13.15
C LEU A 308 15.14 -19.21 14.52
N LEU A 309 14.49 -20.37 14.54
CA LEU A 309 14.45 -21.27 15.69
C LEU A 309 15.35 -22.47 15.41
N GLU A 310 16.30 -22.70 16.30
CA GLU A 310 17.24 -23.81 16.24
C GLU A 310 17.02 -24.75 17.44
N LEU A 311 17.05 -26.06 17.18
CA LEU A 311 17.01 -27.12 18.18
C LEU A 311 18.23 -28.02 17.97
N ASP A 312 19.08 -28.14 18.98
CA ASP A 312 20.34 -28.91 18.91
C ASP A 312 21.22 -28.50 17.71
N GLY A 313 21.30 -27.18 17.44
CA GLY A 313 22.07 -26.61 16.33
C GLY A 313 21.44 -26.79 14.95
N LYS A 314 20.20 -27.27 14.86
CA LYS A 314 19.48 -27.42 13.59
C LYS A 314 18.32 -26.43 13.48
N THR A 315 18.31 -25.65 12.40
CA THR A 315 17.18 -24.76 12.06
C THR A 315 15.91 -25.56 11.77
N VAL A 316 14.85 -25.30 12.53
CA VAL A 316 13.54 -25.97 12.41
C VAL A 316 12.39 -25.02 12.09
N ALA A 317 12.57 -23.71 12.30
CA ALA A 317 11.64 -22.68 11.84
C ALA A 317 12.42 -21.44 11.40
N ALA A 318 11.83 -20.71 10.45
CA ALA A 318 12.31 -19.45 9.88
C ALA A 318 11.09 -18.63 9.41
#